data_AF-A0A7X6CUX5-F1
#
_entry.id   AF-A0A7X6CUX5-F1
#
_cell.length_a   1.000
_cell.length_b   1.000
_cell.length_c   1.000
_cell.angle_alpha   90.00
_cell.angle_beta   90.00
_cell.angle_gamma   90.00
#
_symmetry.space_group_name_H-M   'P 1'
#
loop_
_entity.id
_entity.type
_entity.pdbx_description
1 polymer ?
#
loop_
_entity_poly.entity_id
_entity_poly.type
_entity_poly.pdbx_seq_one_letter_code
_entity_poly.pdbx_strand_id
1 'polypeptide(L)'
;MNKKMAVLGSRTAALPMLQIGVPFFEARTEPMACQRQAAELVRQGYALLLVTEDCLDRCPQLLCHYDQNPAVTVLPLAGTGTASTGLGLRRLGELMEKALGQKLEDTRSPEL
;
A
#
# COMPACT_ATOMS: atom_id res chain seq x y z
N MET A 1 10.95 20.76 2.79
CA MET A 1 10.25 20.32 1.56
C MET A 1 8.96 19.65 2.02
N ASN A 2 7.78 20.26 1.81
CA ASN A 2 6.51 19.67 2.26
C ASN A 2 6.07 18.62 1.24
N LYS A 3 6.22 17.34 1.60
CA LYS A 3 5.83 16.20 0.79
C LYS A 3 4.39 15.83 1.09
N LYS A 4 3.56 15.65 0.06
CA LYS A 4 2.14 15.33 0.23
C LYS A 4 1.93 13.83 0.41
N MET A 5 0.87 13.47 1.11
CA MET A 5 0.35 12.11 1.25
C MET A 5 -0.96 11.98 0.48
N ALA A 6 -1.20 10.81 -0.11
CA ALA A 6 -2.48 10.41 -0.67
C ALA A 6 -2.76 8.94 -0.40
N VAL A 7 -4.04 8.58 -0.45
CA VAL A 7 -4.49 7.19 -0.44
C VAL A 7 -4.97 6.82 -1.84
N LEU A 8 -4.54 5.67 -2.34
CA LEU A 8 -4.95 5.09 -3.62
C LEU A 8 -5.53 3.70 -3.36
N GLY A 9 -6.80 3.45 -3.65
CA GLY A 9 -7.34 2.13 -3.36
C GLY A 9 -8.82 1.94 -3.57
N SER A 10 -9.36 0.89 -2.97
CA SER A 10 -10.78 0.58 -2.99
C SER A 10 -11.59 1.56 -2.14
N ARG A 11 -12.82 1.86 -2.59
CA ARG A 11 -13.71 2.85 -1.96
C ARG A 11 -14.04 2.56 -0.49
N THR A 12 -13.91 1.31 -0.05
CA THR A 12 -14.07 0.89 1.35
C THR A 12 -13.10 1.59 2.30
N ALA A 13 -11.89 1.93 1.84
CA ALA A 13 -10.91 2.68 2.61
C ALA A 13 -11.10 4.22 2.55
N ALA A 14 -12.05 4.72 1.77
CA ALA A 14 -12.19 6.15 1.52
C ALA A 14 -12.70 6.94 2.72
N LEU A 15 -13.74 6.43 3.40
CA LEU A 15 -14.44 7.18 4.45
C LEU A 15 -13.52 7.60 5.62
N PRO A 16 -12.72 6.70 6.21
CA PRO A 16 -11.83 7.09 7.30
C PRO A 16 -10.77 8.12 6.88
N MET A 17 -10.28 8.03 5.64
CA MET A 17 -9.23 8.92 5.12
C MET A 17 -9.76 10.33 4.86
N LEU A 18 -10.96 10.43 4.30
CA LEU A 18 -11.62 11.72 4.06
C LEU A 18 -11.92 12.45 5.38
N GLN A 19 -12.28 11.72 6.44
CA GLN A 19 -12.56 12.31 7.77
C GLN A 19 -11.33 12.99 8.38
N ILE A 20 -10.12 12.48 8.12
CA ILE A 20 -8.87 13.03 8.62
C ILE A 20 -8.20 14.00 7.62
N GLY A 21 -8.89 14.35 6.53
CA GLY A 21 -8.41 15.29 5.52
C GLY A 21 -7.32 14.75 4.59
N VAL A 22 -7.14 13.42 4.52
CA VAL A 22 -6.21 12.81 3.58
C VAL A 22 -6.88 12.61 2.22
N PRO A 23 -6.31 13.13 1.12
CA PRO A 23 -6.87 12.93 -0.22
C PRO A 23 -6.96 11.44 -0.57
N PHE A 24 -8.15 11.02 -0.98
CA PHE A 24 -8.42 9.66 -1.44
C PHE A 24 -8.64 9.64 -2.96
N PHE A 25 -7.99 8.69 -3.63
CA PHE A 25 -8.16 8.42 -5.05
C PHE A 25 -8.60 6.98 -5.23
N GLU A 26 -9.73 6.78 -5.89
CA GLU A 26 -10.19 5.44 -6.23
C GLU A 26 -9.25 4.83 -7.27
N ALA A 27 -8.71 3.65 -6.99
CA ALA A 27 -7.78 2.98 -7.86
C ALA A 27 -8.47 2.43 -9.11
N ARG A 28 -7.91 2.71 -10.28
CA ARG A 28 -8.38 2.11 -11.54
C ARG A 28 -8.23 0.59 -11.50
N THR A 29 -9.23 -0.12 -12.01
CA THR A 29 -9.26 -1.60 -11.99
C THR A 29 -8.19 -2.22 -12.88
N GLU A 30 -7.91 -1.61 -14.03
CA GLU A 30 -6.89 -2.08 -14.96
C GLU A 30 -5.48 -1.78 -14.40
N PRO A 31 -4.58 -2.79 -14.28
CA PRO A 31 -3.27 -2.60 -13.66
C PRO A 31 -2.41 -1.49 -14.28
N MET A 32 -2.36 -1.41 -15.62
CA MET A 32 -1.60 -0.38 -16.32
C MET A 32 -2.17 1.02 -16.06
N ALA A 33 -3.50 1.14 -15.99
CA ALA A 33 -4.15 2.40 -15.70
C ALA A 33 -3.93 2.83 -14.24
N CYS A 34 -3.93 1.87 -13.30
CA CYS A 34 -3.59 2.10 -11.90
C CYS A 34 -2.14 2.61 -11.75
N GLN A 35 -1.18 2.00 -12.44
CA GLN A 35 0.21 2.43 -12.41
C GLN A 35 0.40 3.84 -12.97
N ARG A 36 -0.27 4.17 -14.08
CA ARG A 36 -0.27 5.54 -14.64
C ARG A 36 -0.88 6.55 -13.67
N GLN A 37 -1.98 6.19 -13.01
CA GLN A 37 -2.61 7.03 -11.99
C GLN A 37 -1.64 7.31 -10.83
N ALA A 38 -0.93 6.30 -10.33
CA ALA A 38 0.07 6.49 -9.28
C ALA A 38 1.24 7.39 -9.73
N ALA A 39 1.74 7.20 -10.96
CA ALA A 39 2.79 8.05 -11.52
C ALA A 39 2.35 9.52 -11.64
N GLU A 40 1.09 9.77 -12.00
CA GLU A 40 0.52 11.11 -12.03
C GLU A 40 0.44 11.74 -10.63
N LEU A 41 0.06 10.98 -9.61
CA LEU A 41 0.09 11.44 -8.22
C LEU A 41 1.52 11.81 -7.78
N VAL A 42 2.50 10.98 -8.13
CA VAL A 42 3.91 11.29 -7.85
C VAL A 42 4.34 12.60 -8.51
N ARG A 43 3.96 12.80 -9.78
CA ARG A 43 4.22 14.05 -10.52
C ARG A 43 3.56 15.28 -9.89
N GLN A 44 2.41 15.10 -9.24
CA GLN A 44 1.70 16.15 -8.49
C GLN A 44 2.31 16.45 -7.10
N GLY A 45 3.38 15.75 -6.72
CA GLY A 45 4.13 15.96 -5.48
C GLY A 45 3.69 15.08 -4.31
N TYR A 46 2.88 14.05 -4.56
CA TYR A 46 2.60 13.02 -3.56
C TYR A 46 3.79 12.07 -3.47
N ALA A 47 4.40 11.98 -2.29
CA ALA A 47 5.56 11.13 -2.07
C ALA A 47 5.28 9.98 -1.10
N LEU A 48 4.18 10.04 -0.35
CA LEU A 48 3.70 8.90 0.43
C LEU A 48 2.34 8.49 -0.12
N LEU A 49 2.32 7.33 -0.78
CA LEU A 49 1.11 6.72 -1.32
C LEU A 49 0.73 5.55 -0.40
N LEU A 50 -0.36 5.72 0.34
CA LEU A 50 -1.00 4.62 1.07
C LEU A 50 -1.85 3.84 0.06
N VAL A 51 -1.55 2.59 -0.20
CA VAL A 51 -2.23 1.80 -1.23
C VAL A 51 -2.91 0.60 -0.61
N THR A 52 -4.21 0.43 -0.85
CA THR A 52 -4.94 -0.69 -0.25
C THR A 52 -4.36 -2.04 -0.70
N GLU A 53 -4.28 -3.02 0.20
CA GLU A 53 -3.67 -4.32 -0.12
C GLU A 53 -4.36 -5.02 -1.30
N ASP A 54 -5.69 -4.95 -1.39
CA ASP A 54 -6.45 -5.47 -2.53
C ASP A 54 -6.03 -4.85 -3.88
N CYS A 55 -5.63 -3.58 -3.87
CA CYS A 55 -5.12 -2.89 -5.05
C CYS A 55 -3.72 -3.35 -5.41
N LEU A 56 -2.86 -3.57 -4.41
CA LEU A 56 -1.51 -4.07 -4.61
C LEU A 56 -1.49 -5.53 -5.08
N ASP A 57 -2.44 -6.36 -4.66
CA ASP A 57 -2.55 -7.72 -5.17
C ASP A 57 -2.95 -7.76 -6.66
N ARG A 58 -3.81 -6.83 -7.09
CA ARG A 58 -4.14 -6.67 -8.53
C ARG A 58 -3.02 -6.04 -9.34
N CYS A 59 -2.23 -5.16 -8.73
CA CYS A 59 -1.14 -4.41 -9.39
C CYS A 59 0.17 -4.51 -8.58
N PRO A 60 0.79 -5.69 -8.49
CA PRO A 60 1.99 -5.89 -7.67
C PRO A 60 3.19 -5.09 -8.19
N GLN A 61 3.20 -4.78 -9.50
CA GLN A 61 4.24 -3.97 -10.13
C GLN A 61 4.31 -2.55 -9.57
N LEU A 62 3.20 -2.00 -9.07
CA LEU A 62 3.17 -0.67 -8.46
C LEU A 62 4.13 -0.58 -7.29
N LEU A 63 4.18 -1.63 -6.48
CA LEU A 63 5.03 -1.71 -5.30
C LEU A 63 6.50 -1.88 -5.68
N CYS A 64 6.79 -2.84 -6.57
CA CYS A 64 8.15 -3.11 -7.06
C CYS A 64 8.77 -1.90 -7.79
N HIS A 65 7.95 -1.11 -8.49
CA HIS A 65 8.44 0.05 -9.25
C HIS A 65 9.04 1.14 -8.36
N TYR A 66 8.52 1.31 -7.14
CA TYR A 66 8.97 2.35 -6.21
C TYR A 66 9.86 1.82 -5.08
N ASP A 67 10.11 0.51 -4.99
CA ASP A 67 10.87 -0.14 -3.90
C ASP A 67 12.30 0.43 -3.74
N GLN A 68 12.91 0.89 -4.84
CA GLN A 68 14.25 1.50 -4.86
C GLN A 68 14.24 3.02 -5.02
N ASN A 69 13.06 3.65 -5.02
CA ASN A 69 12.95 5.10 -5.21
C ASN A 69 13.14 5.84 -3.88
N PRO A 70 14.19 6.66 -3.69
CA PRO A 70 14.42 7.35 -2.41
C PRO A 70 13.44 8.49 -2.14
N ALA A 71 12.65 8.92 -3.13
CA ALA A 71 11.78 10.08 -3.05
C ALA A 71 10.28 9.73 -2.94
N VAL A 72 9.90 8.45 -3.10
CA VAL A 72 8.53 7.97 -3.11
C VAL A 72 8.43 6.70 -2.29
N THR A 73 7.46 6.65 -1.37
CA THR A 73 7.13 5.48 -0.57
C THR A 73 5.73 5.02 -0.90
N VAL A 74 5.61 3.76 -1.29
CA VAL A 74 4.33 3.05 -1.43
C VAL A 74 4.17 2.15 -0.21
N LEU A 75 3.16 2.44 0.62
CA LEU A 75 2.90 1.69 1.85
C LEU A 75 1.59 0.92 1.71
N PRO A 76 1.59 -0.42 1.88
CA PRO A 76 0.37 -1.20 1.94
C PRO A 76 -0.54 -0.73 3.08
N LEU A 77 -1.80 -0.48 2.76
CA LEU A 77 -2.85 -0.12 3.71
C LEU A 77 -3.82 -1.29 3.81
N ALA A 78 -3.93 -1.88 5.01
CA ALA A 78 -4.89 -2.96 5.25
C ALA A 78 -6.32 -2.45 4.98
N GLY A 79 -7.07 -3.19 4.16
CA GLY A 79 -8.49 -2.92 3.96
C GLY A 79 -9.32 -3.33 5.18
N THR A 80 -10.61 -2.98 5.18
CA THR A 80 -11.56 -3.49 6.16
C THR A 80 -12.05 -4.90 5.77
N GLY A 81 -12.11 -5.83 6.72
CA GLY A 81 -12.64 -7.18 6.49
C GLY A 81 -11.81 -7.99 5.50
N THR A 82 -12.45 -8.56 4.47
CA THR A 82 -11.82 -9.42 3.46
C THR A 82 -10.85 -8.70 2.50
N ALA A 83 -10.78 -7.37 2.56
CA ALA A 83 -9.86 -6.56 1.76
C ALA A 83 -8.45 -6.45 2.39
N SER A 84 -8.23 -7.01 3.58
CA SER A 84 -6.90 -7.20 4.17
C SER A 84 -6.37 -8.57 3.74
N THR A 85 -5.35 -8.58 2.88
CA THR A 85 -4.75 -9.82 2.36
C THR A 85 -3.49 -10.23 3.11
N GLY A 86 -3.05 -9.38 4.05
CA GLY A 86 -1.86 -9.63 4.87
C GLY A 86 -0.56 -9.41 4.09
N LEU A 87 -0.63 -8.71 2.96
CA LEU A 87 0.52 -8.39 2.11
C LEU A 87 1.61 -7.67 2.91
N GLY A 88 1.25 -6.69 3.74
CA GLY A 88 2.20 -5.94 4.57
C GLY A 88 2.99 -6.85 5.52
N LEU A 89 2.29 -7.71 6.26
CA LEU A 89 2.91 -8.67 7.18
C LEU A 89 3.78 -9.70 6.46
N ARG A 90 3.31 -10.23 5.32
CA ARG A 90 4.10 -11.15 4.48
C ARG A 90 5.39 -10.51 4.01
N ARG A 91 5.35 -9.29 3.48
CA ARG A 91 6.57 -8.58 3.02
C ARG A 91 7.53 -8.31 4.17
N LEU A 92 7.02 -7.98 5.35
CA LEU A 92 7.86 -7.79 6.53
C LEU A 92 8.57 -9.10 6.92
N GLY A 93 7.85 -10.22 6.90
CA GLY A 93 8.43 -11.55 7.12
C GLY A 93 9.52 -11.90 6.09
N GLU A 94 9.25 -11.67 4.79
CA GLU A 94 10.22 -11.91 3.71
C GLU A 94 11.48 -11.04 3.86
N LEU A 95 11.33 -9.77 4.30
CA LEU A 95 12.46 -8.88 4.55
C LEU A 95 13.28 -9.35 5.75
N MET A 96 12.64 -9.80 6.83
CA MET A 96 13.33 -10.36 8.00
C MET A 96 14.09 -11.63 7.64
N GLU A 97 13.48 -12.53 6.87
CA GLU A 97 14.12 -13.78 6.44
C GLU A 97 15.35 -13.48 5.56
N LYS A 98 15.22 -12.54 4.62
CA LYS A 98 16.34 -12.13 3.75
C LYS A 98 17.47 -11.43 4.50
N ALA A 99 17.15 -10.59 5.49
CA ALA A 99 18.13 -9.77 6.18
C ALA A 99 18.80 -10.50 7.36
N LEU A 100 18.06 -11.35 8.07
CA LEU A 100 18.46 -11.94 9.34
C LEU A 100 18.44 -13.46 9.34
N GLY A 101 17.91 -14.12 8.30
CA GLY A 101 17.70 -15.57 8.26
C GLY A 101 16.63 -16.06 9.24
N GLN A 102 15.80 -15.16 9.76
CA GLN A 102 14.78 -15.45 10.77
C GLN A 102 13.38 -15.26 10.20
N LYS A 103 12.48 -16.18 10.55
CA LYS A 103 11.07 -16.08 10.18
C LYS A 103 10.32 -15.28 11.22
N LEU A 104 9.41 -14.42 10.79
CA LEU A 104 8.49 -13.73 11.70
C LEU A 104 7.55 -14.77 12.33
N GLU A 105 7.51 -14.85 13.66
CA GLU A 105 6.57 -15.70 14.37
C GLU A 105 5.17 -15.04 14.33
N ASP A 106 4.19 -15.68 13.67
CA ASP A 106 2.81 -15.19 13.63
C ASP A 106 2.15 -15.49 14.98
N THR A 107 2.13 -14.51 15.88
CA THR A 107 1.60 -14.66 17.25
C THR A 107 0.06 -14.68 17.31
N ARG A 108 -0.63 -14.76 16.17
CA ARG A 108 -2.07 -15.05 16.12
C ARG A 108 -2.31 -16.53 16.37
N SER A 109 -1.96 -16.99 17.57
CA SER A 109 -2.66 -18.13 18.16
C SER A 109 -4.15 -17.77 18.21
N PRO A 110 -5.06 -18.61 17.69
CA PRO A 110 -6.46 -18.45 18.06
C PRO A 110 -6.50 -18.70 19.57
N GLU A 111 -6.72 -17.66 20.36
CA GLU A 111 -7.19 -17.84 21.73
C GLU A 111 -8.53 -18.58 21.60
N LEU A 112 -8.49 -19.88 21.91
CA LEU A 112 -9.62 -20.78 22.07
C LEU A 112 -10.35 -20.47 23.38
#